data_AF-A0A136JKZ1-F1
#
_entry.id   AF-A0A136JKZ1-F1
#
_cell.length_a   1.000
_cell.length_b   1.000
_cell.length_c   1.000
_cell.angle_alpha   90.00
_cell.angle_beta   90.00
_cell.angle_gamma   90.00
#
_symmetry.space_group_name_H-M   'P 1'
#
loop_
_entity.id
_entity.type
_entity.pdbx_description
1 polymer ?
#
loop_
_entity_poly.entity_id
_entity_poly.type
_entity_poly.pdbx_seq_one_letter_code
_entity_poly.pdbx_strand_id
1 'polypeptide(L)'
;MVENVERSFSEALTQSFVATGEGLKNITIGLFTLLSEAVVGEADLSQVAGPVGIVGMVGDAADFGLVALLSFTAIISLNLAIINLLPVPALDGGRLLFVAIEAIIKRPINPVWAGRLNLVGFALLMLLMIVVTYNDIVRIFSN
;
A
#
# COMPACT_ATOMS: atom_id res chain seq x y z
N MET A 1 -1.68 -19.55 27.18
CA MET A 1 -0.45 -19.17 27.91
C MET A 1 0.23 -18.13 27.05
N VAL A 2 0.09 -16.84 27.39
CA VAL A 2 0.93 -15.80 26.80
C VAL A 2 2.25 -15.93 27.53
N GLU A 3 3.20 -16.63 26.94
CA GLU A 3 4.57 -16.59 27.41
C GLU A 3 5.03 -15.15 27.21
N ASN A 4 5.04 -14.39 28.31
CA ASN A 4 5.70 -13.08 28.35
C ASN A 4 7.18 -13.35 28.17
N VAL A 5 7.60 -13.54 26.93
CA VAL A 5 8.99 -13.44 26.57
C VAL A 5 9.31 -11.96 26.77
N GLU A 6 9.78 -11.60 27.96
CA GLU A 6 10.54 -10.37 28.19
C GLU A 6 11.79 -10.46 27.32
N ARG A 7 11.60 -10.31 26.01
CA ARG A 7 12.70 -10.06 25.08
C ARG A 7 13.32 -8.77 25.57
N SER A 8 14.64 -8.79 25.70
CA SER A 8 15.37 -7.56 25.95
C SER A 8 14.94 -6.52 24.93
N PHE A 9 14.82 -5.25 25.33
CA PHE A 9 14.39 -4.17 24.44
C PHE A 9 15.19 -4.17 23.11
N SER A 10 16.47 -4.54 23.17
CA SER A 10 17.34 -4.70 21.99
C SER A 10 16.90 -5.85 21.06
N GLU A 11 16.45 -6.97 21.62
CA GLU A 11 15.97 -8.12 20.86
C GLU A 11 14.61 -7.82 20.23
N ALA A 12 13.73 -7.14 20.96
CA ALA A 12 12.44 -6.68 20.45
C ALA A 12 12.61 -5.70 19.28
N LEU A 13 13.54 -4.75 19.38
CA LEU A 13 13.87 -3.84 18.28
C LEU A 13 14.42 -4.58 17.08
N THR A 14 15.42 -5.45 17.28
CA THR A 14 16.03 -6.20 16.18
C THR A 14 15.00 -7.08 15.47
N GLN A 15 14.15 -7.76 16.23
CA GLN A 15 13.07 -8.56 15.67
C GLN A 15 12.06 -7.71 14.90
N SER A 16 11.73 -6.51 15.40
CA SER A 16 10.81 -5.60 14.71
C SER A 16 11.38 -5.15 13.35
N PHE A 17 12.69 -4.87 13.27
CA PHE A 17 13.35 -4.58 12.00
C PHE A 17 13.31 -5.77 11.03
N VAL A 18 13.62 -6.98 11.51
CA VAL A 18 13.57 -8.19 10.69
C VAL A 18 12.14 -8.45 10.20
N ALA A 19 11.14 -8.38 11.08
CA ALA A 19 9.73 -8.55 10.74
C ALA A 19 9.25 -7.49 9.74
N THR A 20 9.70 -6.25 9.88
CA THR A 20 9.42 -5.17 8.90
C THR A 20 10.01 -5.54 7.54
N GLY A 21 11.26 -5.99 7.49
CA GLY A 21 11.92 -6.39 6.24
C GLY A 21 11.23 -7.57 5.54
N GLU A 22 10.84 -8.60 6.31
CA GLU A 22 10.07 -9.74 5.81
C GLU A 22 8.67 -9.30 5.33
N GLY A 23 8.00 -8.44 6.09
CA GLY A 23 6.72 -7.85 5.72
C GLY A 23 6.79 -7.08 4.39
N LEU A 24 7.78 -6.21 4.23
CA LEU A 24 8.02 -5.48 2.98
C LEU A 24 8.25 -6.43 1.81
N LYS A 25 9.04 -7.48 2.00
CA LYS A 25 9.29 -8.50 0.96
C LYS A 25 7.99 -9.19 0.55
N ASN A 26 7.20 -9.66 1.52
CA ASN A 26 5.97 -10.40 1.25
C ASN A 26 4.93 -9.51 0.56
N ILE A 27 4.76 -8.27 1.03
CA ILE A 27 3.86 -7.29 0.41
C ILE A 27 4.32 -6.98 -1.01
N THR A 28 5.62 -6.80 -1.24
CA THR A 28 6.16 -6.55 -2.59
C THR A 28 5.84 -7.71 -3.53
N ILE A 29 6.11 -8.95 -3.12
CA ILE A 29 5.81 -10.14 -3.95
C ILE A 29 4.31 -10.23 -4.23
N GLY A 30 3.46 -10.10 -3.20
CA GLY A 30 2.01 -10.16 -3.35
C GLY A 30 1.47 -9.08 -4.28
N LEU A 31 1.95 -7.85 -4.15
CA LEU A 31 1.57 -6.75 -5.02
C LEU A 31 1.97 -7.00 -6.48
N PHE A 32 3.19 -7.49 -6.73
CA PHE A 32 3.63 -7.83 -8.08
C PHE A 32 2.80 -8.97 -8.68
N THR A 33 2.46 -9.99 -7.90
CA THR A 33 1.57 -11.07 -8.32
C THR A 33 0.19 -10.53 -8.70
N LEU A 34 -0.44 -9.75 -7.83
CA LEU A 34 -1.75 -9.13 -8.10
C LEU A 34 -1.74 -8.26 -9.36
N LEU A 35 -0.71 -7.43 -9.54
CA LEU A 35 -0.57 -6.60 -10.73
C LEU A 35 -0.37 -7.46 -11.99
N SER A 36 0.40 -8.56 -11.90
CA SER A 36 0.61 -9.45 -13.04
C SER A 36 -0.68 -10.18 -13.47
N GLU A 37 -1.45 -10.67 -12.50
CA GLU A 37 -2.76 -11.29 -12.75
C GLU A 37 -3.76 -10.27 -13.30
N ALA A 38 -3.71 -9.02 -12.83
CA ALA A 38 -4.59 -7.96 -13.30
C ALA A 38 -4.37 -7.64 -14.78
N VAL A 39 -3.12 -7.71 -15.26
CA VAL A 39 -2.78 -7.50 -16.68
C VAL A 39 -3.32 -8.64 -17.56
N VAL A 40 -3.38 -9.86 -17.05
CA VAL A 40 -3.91 -11.04 -17.77
C VAL A 40 -5.43 -11.17 -17.61
N GLY A 41 -6.05 -10.38 -16.73
CA GLY A 41 -7.49 -10.40 -16.45
C GLY A 41 -7.91 -11.50 -15.47
N GLU A 42 -6.95 -12.11 -14.77
CA GLU A 42 -7.16 -13.16 -13.76
C GLU A 42 -7.17 -12.62 -12.33
N ALA A 43 -6.91 -11.32 -12.13
CA ALA A 43 -6.89 -10.75 -10.79
C ALA A 43 -8.24 -10.86 -10.09
N ASP A 44 -8.20 -11.46 -8.92
CA ASP A 44 -9.33 -11.53 -8.02
C ASP A 44 -9.49 -10.19 -7.28
N LEU A 45 -10.34 -9.31 -7.83
CA LEU A 45 -10.70 -8.04 -7.20
C LEU A 45 -11.37 -8.23 -5.83
N SER A 46 -11.81 -9.45 -5.49
CA SER A 46 -12.34 -9.71 -4.14
C SER A 46 -11.26 -9.61 -3.06
N GLN A 47 -9.99 -9.81 -3.41
CA GLN A 47 -8.87 -9.76 -2.48
C GLN A 47 -8.37 -8.33 -2.23
N VAL A 48 -8.83 -7.35 -3.00
CA VAL A 48 -8.46 -5.95 -2.86
C VAL A 48 -9.51 -5.23 -2.00
N ALA A 49 -9.10 -4.79 -0.81
CA ALA A 49 -9.92 -3.94 0.03
C ALA A 49 -9.80 -2.47 -0.40
N GLY A 50 -10.93 -1.80 -0.61
CA GLY A 50 -10.95 -0.36 -0.85
C GLY A 50 -11.02 0.46 0.44
N PRO A 51 -11.15 1.80 0.31
CA PRO A 51 -11.21 2.70 1.46
C PRO A 51 -12.32 2.35 2.45
N VAL A 52 -13.49 1.92 1.95
CA VAL A 52 -14.65 1.60 2.81
C VAL A 52 -14.41 0.26 3.52
N GLY A 53 -13.88 -0.74 2.82
CA GLY A 53 -13.49 -2.01 3.40
C GLY A 53 -12.43 -1.84 4.48
N ILE A 54 -11.43 -0.99 4.25
CA ILE A 54 -10.38 -0.68 5.23
C ILE A 54 -10.98 -0.04 6.49
N VAL A 55 -11.93 0.90 6.37
CA VAL A 55 -12.59 1.50 7.54
C VAL A 55 -13.31 0.44 8.38
N GLY A 56 -13.99 -0.52 7.73
CA GLY A 56 -14.60 -1.66 8.43
C GLY A 56 -13.57 -2.50 9.18
N MET A 57 -12.48 -2.87 8.52
CA MET A 57 -11.39 -3.65 9.14
C MET A 57 -10.69 -2.91 10.29
N VAL A 58 -10.59 -1.57 10.23
CA VAL A 58 -10.11 -0.76 11.37
C VAL A 58 -11.05 -0.89 12.56
N GLY A 59 -12.36 -0.86 12.33
CA GLY A 59 -13.38 -1.08 13.37
C GLY A 59 -13.21 -2.46 14.03
N ASP A 60 -13.12 -3.51 13.21
CA ASP A 60 -12.90 -4.88 13.70
C ASP A 60 -11.60 -4.97 14.51
N ALA A 61 -10.50 -4.39 14.03
CA ALA A 61 -9.22 -4.37 14.73
C ALA A 61 -9.28 -3.59 16.06
N ALA A 62 -10.07 -2.53 16.13
CA ALA A 62 -10.27 -1.75 17.35
C ALA A 62 -11.04 -2.56 18.41
N ASP A 63 -12.02 -3.37 18.00
CA ASP A 63 -12.78 -4.25 18.89
C ASP A 63 -11.90 -5.35 19.51
N PHE A 64 -10.86 -5.80 18.81
CA PHE A 64 -9.84 -6.72 19.34
C PHE A 64 -8.82 -6.04 20.28
N GLY A 65 -8.89 -4.72 20.45
CA GLY A 65 -8.08 -3.94 21.38
C GLY A 65 -6.84 -3.29 20.76
N LEU A 66 -6.11 -2.53 21.59
CA LEU A 66 -5.05 -1.62 21.13
C LEU A 66 -3.90 -2.33 20.40
N VAL A 67 -3.51 -3.52 20.85
CA VAL A 67 -2.41 -4.27 20.21
C VAL A 67 -2.80 -4.68 18.79
N ALA A 68 -4.02 -5.18 18.59
CA ALA A 68 -4.52 -5.55 17.27
C ALA A 68 -4.63 -4.34 16.34
N LEU A 69 -5.14 -3.21 16.85
CA LEU A 69 -5.21 -1.96 16.09
C LEU A 69 -3.83 -1.45 15.66
N LEU A 70 -2.82 -1.50 16.55
CA LEU A 70 -1.45 -1.11 16.22
C LEU A 70 -0.83 -2.07 15.19
N SER A 71 -1.04 -3.38 15.33
CA SER A 71 -0.58 -4.36 14.35
C SER A 71 -1.23 -4.14 12.98
N PHE A 72 -2.53 -3.86 12.93
CA PHE A 72 -3.23 -3.56 11.68
C PHE A 72 -2.73 -2.25 11.05
N THR A 73 -2.52 -1.22 11.86
CA THR A 73 -1.93 0.06 11.41
C THR A 73 -0.53 -0.13 10.84
N ALA A 74 0.29 -0.99 11.45
CA ALA A 74 1.62 -1.34 10.95
C ALA A 74 1.52 -2.01 9.57
N ILE A 75 0.60 -2.96 9.38
CA ILE A 75 0.39 -3.63 8.09
C ILE A 75 -0.06 -2.62 7.02
N ILE A 76 -1.00 -1.72 7.30
CA ILE A 76 -1.42 -0.66 6.36
C ILE A 76 -0.23 0.23 6.02
N SER A 77 0.58 0.63 7.01
CA SER A 77 1.74 1.49 6.82
C SER A 77 2.79 0.85 5.90
N LEU A 78 3.05 -0.46 6.05
CA LEU A 78 3.94 -1.20 5.15
C LEU A 78 3.41 -1.25 3.72
N ASN A 79 2.10 -1.48 3.55
CA ASN A 79 1.47 -1.46 2.23
C ASN A 79 1.59 -0.08 1.57
N LEU A 80 1.31 1.00 2.31
CA LEU A 80 1.47 2.36 1.82
C LEU A 80 2.92 2.68 1.44
N ALA A 81 3.90 2.21 2.22
CA ALA A 81 5.31 2.39 1.90
C ALA A 81 5.68 1.74 0.55
N ILE A 82 5.24 0.51 0.30
CA ILE A 82 5.51 -0.18 -0.97
C ILE A 82 4.75 0.47 -2.13
N ILE A 83 3.46 0.78 -1.95
CA ILE A 83 2.64 1.42 -2.99
C ILE A 83 3.22 2.78 -3.37
N ASN A 84 3.62 3.59 -2.39
CA ASN A 84 4.22 4.91 -2.63
C ASN A 84 5.60 4.83 -3.28
N LEU A 85 6.29 3.69 -3.26
CA LEU A 85 7.55 3.50 -3.99
C LEU A 85 7.35 3.13 -5.46
N LEU A 86 6.13 2.78 -5.88
CA LEU A 86 5.85 2.46 -7.27
C LEU A 86 6.09 3.67 -8.18
N PRO A 87 6.60 3.46 -9.41
CA PRO A 87 6.86 4.52 -10.39
C PRO A 87 5.56 5.01 -11.07
N VAL A 88 4.53 5.31 -10.28
CA VAL A 88 3.22 5.77 -10.76
C VAL A 88 3.12 7.29 -10.54
N PRO A 89 2.76 8.09 -11.56
CA PRO A 89 2.53 9.52 -11.38
C PRO A 89 1.46 9.79 -10.32
N ALA A 90 1.60 10.88 -9.57
CA ALA A 90 0.86 11.22 -8.34
C ALA A 90 1.27 10.50 -7.05
N LEU A 91 2.08 9.43 -7.11
CA LEU A 91 2.74 8.84 -5.93
C LEU A 91 4.17 9.37 -5.76
N ASP A 92 4.73 9.20 -4.56
CA ASP A 92 6.09 9.64 -4.23
C ASP A 92 7.16 8.99 -5.14
N GLY A 93 6.96 7.72 -5.50
CA GLY A 93 7.81 6.94 -6.39
C GLY A 93 7.80 7.46 -7.82
N GLY A 94 6.71 8.07 -8.27
CA GLY A 94 6.67 8.81 -9.54
C GLY A 94 7.59 10.03 -9.52
N ARG A 95 7.65 10.76 -8.40
CA ARG A 95 8.60 11.87 -8.23
C ARG A 95 10.04 11.38 -8.16
N LEU A 96 10.30 10.29 -7.43
CA LEU A 96 11.62 9.66 -7.38
C LEU A 96 12.07 9.23 -8.78
N LEU A 97 11.18 8.65 -9.59
CA LEU A 97 11.47 8.29 -10.98
C LEU A 97 11.85 9.53 -11.80
N PHE A 98 11.10 10.63 -11.71
CA PHE A 98 11.44 11.86 -12.42
C PHE A 98 12.80 12.40 -12.02
N VAL A 99 13.12 12.43 -10.73
CA VAL A 99 14.45 12.88 -10.24
C VAL A 99 15.56 11.94 -10.71
N ALA A 100 15.32 10.63 -10.70
CA ALA A 100 16.28 9.65 -11.20
C ALA A 100 16.56 9.84 -12.70
N ILE A 101 15.51 10.10 -13.49
CA ILE A 101 15.63 10.43 -14.92
C ILE A 101 16.42 11.73 -15.09
N GLU A 102 16.07 12.80 -14.36
CA GLU A 102 16.79 14.09 -14.38
C GLU A 102 18.27 13.94 -14.05
N ALA A 103 18.62 13.09 -13.08
CA ALA A 103 20.00 12.80 -12.71
C ALA A 103 20.78 12.11 -13.83
N ILE A 104 20.14 11.21 -14.59
CA ILE A 104 20.73 10.52 -15.74
C ILE A 104 20.87 11.46 -16.93
N ILE A 105 19.81 12.19 -17.29
CA ILE A 105 19.81 13.09 -18.46
C ILE A 105 20.51 14.43 -18.20
N LYS A 106 20.82 14.72 -16.93
CA LYS A 106 21.43 15.97 -16.43
C LYS A 106 20.70 17.24 -16.88
N ARG A 107 19.40 17.14 -17.09
CA ARG A 107 18.52 18.23 -17.54
C ARG A 107 17.19 18.15 -16.77
N PRO A 108 16.62 19.28 -16.37
CA PRO A 108 15.33 19.28 -15.67
C PRO A 108 14.21 18.84 -16.62
N ILE A 109 13.29 18.02 -16.13
CA ILE A 109 12.05 17.72 -16.84
C ILE A 109 11.19 18.98 -16.79
N ASN A 110 10.54 19.31 -17.91
CA ASN A 110 9.66 20.47 -17.96
C ASN A 110 8.53 20.33 -16.92
N PRO A 111 8.38 21.29 -16.01
CA PRO A 111 7.41 21.21 -14.91
C PRO A 111 5.97 21.11 -15.40
N VAL A 112 5.65 21.65 -16.59
CA VAL A 112 4.32 21.54 -17.19
C VAL A 112 4.00 20.09 -17.56
N TRP A 113 4.98 19.37 -18.13
CA TRP A 113 4.81 17.96 -18.49
C TRP A 113 4.74 17.07 -17.26
N ALA A 114 5.60 17.28 -16.27
CA ALA A 114 5.55 16.56 -15.00
C ALA A 114 4.21 16.79 -14.27
N GLY A 115 3.71 18.03 -14.24
CA GLY A 115 2.42 18.37 -13.65
C GLY A 115 1.25 17.69 -14.36
N ARG A 116 1.26 17.66 -15.70
CA ARG A 116 0.23 16.96 -16.49
C ARG A 116 0.24 15.45 -16.23
N LEU A 117 1.42 14.82 -16.20
CA LEU A 117 1.54 13.39 -15.89
C LEU A 117 1.02 13.07 -14.49
N ASN A 118 1.37 13.89 -13.49
CA ASN A 118 0.84 13.74 -12.13
C ASN A 118 -0.67 13.91 -12.08
N LEU A 119 -1.24 14.89 -12.79
CA LEU A 119 -2.69 15.07 -12.84
C LEU A 119 -3.40 13.86 -13.45
N VAL A 120 -2.86 13.32 -14.55
CA VAL A 120 -3.39 12.11 -15.18
C VAL A 120 -3.29 10.91 -14.24
N GLY A 121 -2.14 10.71 -13.60
CA GLY A 121 -1.96 9.64 -12.61
C GLY A 121 -2.94 9.77 -11.45
N PHE A 122 -3.10 10.97 -10.90
CA PHE A 122 -4.06 11.24 -9.83
C PHE A 122 -5.49 10.94 -10.27
N ALA A 123 -5.89 11.36 -11.47
CA ALA A 123 -7.22 11.06 -12.01
C ALA A 123 -7.46 9.55 -12.17
N LEU A 124 -6.45 8.79 -12.62
CA LEU A 124 -6.53 7.33 -12.70
C LEU A 124 -6.62 6.67 -11.31
N LEU A 125 -5.86 7.16 -10.33
CA LEU A 125 -5.95 6.70 -8.94
C LEU A 125 -7.33 6.96 -8.34
N MET A 126 -7.90 8.15 -8.58
CA MET A 126 -9.25 8.48 -8.13
C MET A 126 -10.30 7.60 -8.82
N LEU A 127 -10.15 7.30 -10.11
CA LEU A 127 -11.01 6.37 -10.82
C LEU A 127 -10.94 4.97 -10.21
N LEU A 128 -9.73 4.46 -9.96
CA LEU A 128 -9.52 3.18 -9.30
C LEU A 128 -10.17 3.17 -7.91
N MET A 129 -9.98 4.24 -7.13
CA MET A 129 -10.59 4.39 -5.80
C MET A 129 -12.11 4.26 -5.86
N ILE A 130 -12.77 4.89 -6.85
CA ILE A 130 -14.22 4.77 -7.05
C ILE A 130 -14.60 3.32 -7.38
N VAL A 131 -13.87 2.65 -8.27
CA VAL A 131 -14.15 1.26 -8.67
C VAL A 131 -14.03 0.30 -7.49
N VAL A 132 -12.95 0.38 -6.71
CA VAL A 132 -12.74 -0.51 -5.56
C VAL A 132 -13.73 -0.17 -4.43
N THR A 133 -14.01 1.12 -4.19
CA THR A 133 -15.04 1.53 -3.22
C THR A 133 -16.42 1.00 -3.60
N TYR A 134 -16.78 1.02 -4.88
CA TYR A 134 -18.03 0.44 -5.35
C TYR A 134 -18.08 -1.07 -5.07
N ASN A 135 -16.98 -1.80 -5.30
CA ASN A 135 -16.87 -3.22 -4.97
C ASN A 135 -17.06 -3.47 -3.46
N ASP A 136 -16.40 -2.69 -2.60
CA ASP A 136 -16.58 -2.77 -1.15
C ASP A 136 -18.06 -2.62 -0.76
N ILE A 137 -18.73 -1.59 -1.30
CA ILE A 137 -20.14 -1.31 -1.02
C ILE A 137 -21.03 -2.47 -1.45
N VAL A 138 -20.86 -2.97 -2.69
CA VAL A 138 -21.63 -4.11 -3.19
C VAL A 138 -21.43 -5.34 -2.29
N ARG A 139 -20.21 -5.59 -1.83
CA ARG A 139 -19.91 -6.72 -0.93
C ARG A 139 -20.61 -6.58 0.42
N ILE A 140 -20.63 -5.38 0.99
CA ILE A 140 -21.30 -5.10 2.27
C ILE A 140 -22.81 -5.33 2.17
N PHE A 141 -23.43 -5.00 1.03
CA PHE A 141 -24.88 -5.18 0.85
C PHE A 141 -25.29 -6.55 0.31
N SER A 142 -24.35 -7.30 -0.27
CA SER A 142 -24.59 -8.65 -0.80
C SER A 142 -24.33 -9.78 0.21
N ASN A 143 -23.66 -9.48 1.32
CA ASN A 143 -23.48 -10.36 2.48
C ASN A 143 -24.54 -10.05 3.56
#